data_AF-A0A6J7UV43-F1
#
_entry.id   AF-A0A6J7UV43-F1
#
_cell.length_a   1.000
_cell.length_b   1.000
_cell.length_c   1.000
_cell.angle_alpha   90.00
_cell.angle_beta   90.00
_cell.angle_gamma   90.00
#
_symmetry.space_group_name_H-M   'P 1'
#
loop_
_entity.id
_entity.type
_entity.pdbx_description
1 polymer ?
#
loop_
_entity_poly.entity_id
_entity_poly.type
_entity_poly.pdbx_seq_one_letter_code
_entity_poly.pdbx_strand_id
1 'polypeptide(L)' 'MWATLSSLAGSSLPDWARKLYGWPTLPGQGIATNIALRTSRFALLRLPRAPMEPPILKVAKQRWGLVSA' A
#
# COMPACT_ATOMS: atom_id res chain seq x y z
N MET A 1 1.58 11.71 -12.54
CA MET A 1 1.09 10.59 -11.70
C MET A 1 2.18 9.56 -11.43
N TRP A 2 2.89 9.05 -12.46
CA TRP A 2 4.02 8.11 -12.27
C TRP A 2 5.17 8.67 -11.45
N ALA A 3 5.58 9.92 -11.69
CA ALA A 3 6.64 10.57 -10.90
C ALA A 3 6.34 10.59 -9.40
N THR A 4 5.08 10.84 -9.01
CA THR A 4 4.66 10.84 -7.60
C THR A 4 4.77 9.45 -6.97
N LEU A 5 4.37 8.41 -7.71
CA LEU A 5 4.51 7.02 -7.28
C LEU A 5 5.98 6.61 -7.17
N SER A 6 6.82 7.00 -8.15
CA SER A 6 8.26 6.75 -8.14
C SER A 6 8.96 7.45 -6.98
N SER A 7 8.61 8.70 -6.69
CA SER A 7 9.15 9.44 -5.54
C SER A 7 8.70 8.85 -4.20
N LEU A 8 7.47 8.35 -4.11
CA LEU A 8 6.97 7.65 -2.91
C LEU A 8 7.66 6.30 -2.72
N ALA A 9 7.90 5.56 -3.80
CA ALA A 9 8.67 4.31 -3.75
C ALA A 9 10.14 4.59 -3.37
N GLY A 10 10.73 5.66 -3.90
CA GLY A 10 12.05 6.14 -3.54
C GLY A 10 12.16 6.58 -2.08
N SER A 11 11.11 7.16 -1.50
CA SER A 11 11.10 7.54 -0.10
C SER A 11 10.85 6.36 0.85
N SER A 12 10.14 5.33 0.39
CA SER A 12 9.80 4.16 1.22
C SER A 12 10.96 3.18 1.44
N LEU A 13 12.13 3.41 0.81
CA LEU A 13 13.30 2.59 1.03
C LEU A 13 13.72 2.59 2.53
N PRO A 14 14.12 1.43 3.07
CA PRO A 14 14.64 1.32 4.44
C PRO A 14 16.02 1.97 4.58
N ASP A 15 16.39 2.34 5.81
CA ASP A 15 17.62 3.10 6.09
C ASP A 15 18.90 2.41 5.59
N TRP A 16 18.96 1.07 5.62
CA TRP A 16 20.12 0.32 5.12
C TRP A 16 20.29 0.46 3.60
N ALA A 17 19.20 0.53 2.84
CA ALA A 17 19.26 0.68 1.39
C ALA A 17 19.63 2.11 0.99
N ARG A 18 19.14 3.11 1.74
CA ARG A 18 19.54 4.51 1.57
C ARG A 18 21.03 4.72 1.84
N LYS A 19 21.57 4.07 2.86
CA LYS A 19 23.02 4.05 3.15
C LYS A 19 23.84 3.40 2.03
N LEU A 20 23.34 2.30 1.44
CA LEU A 20 24.03 1.59 0.37
C LEU A 20 24.12 2.40 -0.93
N TYR A 21 23.08 3.16 -1.27
CA TYR A 21 23.01 3.97 -2.50
C TYR A 21 23.36 5.45 -2.30
N GLY A 22 23.85 5.85 -1.12
CA GLY A 22 24.26 7.23 -0.84
C GLY A 22 23.13 8.26 -0.89
N TRP A 23 21.89 7.85 -0.59
CA TRP A 23 20.73 8.74 -0.70
C TRP A 23 20.68 9.75 0.45
N PRO A 24 20.50 11.06 0.18
CA PRO A 24 20.44 12.07 1.23
C PRO A 24 19.21 11.84 2.12
N THR A 25 19.44 11.71 3.42
CA THR A 25 18.39 11.55 4.43
C THR A 25 18.23 12.83 5.22
N LEU A 26 17.05 13.43 5.19
CA LEU A 26 16.73 14.59 6.02
C LEU A 26 16.11 14.15 7.34
N PRO A 27 16.39 14.83 8.46
CA PRO A 27 15.71 14.58 9.72
C PRO A 27 14.20 14.76 9.54
N GLY A 28 13.40 13.80 9.99
CA GLY A 28 11.93 13.81 9.85
C GLY A 28 11.36 13.24 8.54
N GLN A 29 12.19 12.89 7.55
CA GLN A 29 11.75 12.31 6.27
C GLN A 29 10.98 10.97 6.43
N GLY A 30 11.34 10.18 7.45
CA GLY A 30 10.63 8.94 7.78
C GLY A 30 9.17 9.17 8.17
N ILE A 31 8.86 10.29 8.85
CA ILE A 31 7.49 10.63 9.28
C ILE A 31 6.64 10.96 8.05
N ALA A 32 7.16 11.82 7.16
CA ALA A 32 6.48 12.20 5.92
C ALA A 32 6.19 10.98 5.04
N THR A 33 7.15 10.05 4.94
CA THR A 33 6.99 8.81 4.17
C THR A 33 5.94 7.90 4.79
N ASN A 34 5.94 7.74 6.11
CA ASN A 34 4.98 6.90 6.81
C ASN A 34 3.55 7.43 6.68
N ILE A 35 3.38 8.77 6.74
CA ILE A 35 2.10 9.42 6.45
C ILE A 35 1.66 9.14 5.02
N ALA A 36 2.56 9.32 4.05
CA ALA A 36 2.25 9.07 2.65
C ALA A 36 1.84 7.60 2.40
N LEU A 37 2.55 6.62 2.98
CA LEU A 37 2.21 5.20 2.88
C LEU A 37 0.86 4.87 3.50
N ARG A 38 0.54 5.43 4.67
CA ARG A 38 -0.77 5.27 5.31
C ARG A 38 -1.88 5.84 4.44
N THR A 39 -1.71 7.05 3.93
CA THR A 39 -2.67 7.70 3.04
C THR A 39 -2.87 6.91 1.76
N SER A 40 -1.80 6.43 1.12
CA SER A 40 -1.89 5.56 -0.05
C SER A 40 -2.62 4.25 0.26
N ARG A 41 -2.36 3.63 1.41
CA ARG A 41 -3.08 2.44 1.85
C ARG A 41 -4.57 2.71 2.04
N PHE A 42 -4.93 3.82 2.71
CA PHE A 42 -6.34 4.18 2.90
C PHE A 42 -7.05 4.47 1.58
N ALA A 43 -6.39 5.16 0.66
CA ALA A 43 -6.91 5.41 -0.68
C ALA A 43 -7.18 4.09 -1.43
N LEU A 44 -6.26 3.12 -1.36
CA LEU A 44 -6.43 1.79 -1.95
C LEU A 44 -7.55 0.99 -1.28
N LEU A 45 -7.67 1.06 0.05
CA LEU A 45 -8.73 0.38 0.80
C LEU A 45 -10.13 0.96 0.53
N ARG A 46 -10.21 2.19 0.04
CA ARG A 46 -11.46 2.85 -0.37
C ARG A 46 -12.00 2.31 -1.69
N LEU A 47 -11.16 1.68 -2.51
CA LEU A 47 -11.60 1.07 -3.77
C LEU A 47 -12.57 -0.08 -3.49
N PRO A 48 -13.62 -0.26 -4.32
CA PRO A 48 -14.56 -1.36 -4.15
C PRO A 48 -13.81 -2.70 -4.25
N ARG A 49 -13.98 -3.57 -3.25
CA ARG A 49 -13.31 -4.88 -3.18
C ARG A 49 -13.89 -5.93 -4.13
N ALA A 50 -15.01 -5.62 -4.79
CA ALA A 50 -15.79 -6.55 -5.62
C ALA A 50 -14.98 -7.25 -6.74
N PRO A 51 -14.10 -6.58 -7.52
CA PRO A 51 -13.30 -7.24 -8.54
C PRO A 51 -12.04 -7.94 -7.99
N MET A 52 -11.63 -7.62 -6.75
CA MET A 52 -10.39 -8.14 -6.13
C MET A 52 -10.63 -9.34 -5.21
N GLU A 53 -11.87 -9.81 -5.09
CA GLU A 53 -12.18 -10.93 -4.25
C GLU A 53 -11.72 -12.25 -4.89
N PRO A 54 -10.79 -13.01 -4.26
CA PRO A 54 -10.28 -14.23 -4.85
C PRO A 54 -11.40 -15.28 -4.93
N PRO A 55 -11.37 -16.18 -5.94
CA PRO A 55 -12.44 -17.16 -6.15
C PRO A 55 -12.68 -18.06 -4.94
N ILE A 56 -11.62 -18.38 -4.18
CA ILE A 56 -11.70 -19.16 -2.93
C ILE A 56 -12.55 -18.46 -1.85
N LEU A 57 -12.47 -17.13 -1.75
CA LEU A 57 -13.20 -16.36 -0.74
C LEU A 57 -14.69 -16.24 -1.12
N LYS A 58 -15.02 -16.15 -2.41
CA LYS A 58 -16.40 -16.19 -2.90
C LYS A 58 -17.08 -17.51 -2.53
N VAL A 59 -16.41 -18.64 -2.78
CA VAL A 59 -16.89 -19.98 -2.40
C VAL A 59 -17.01 -20.11 -0.88
N ALA A 60 -16.05 -19.58 -0.11
CA ALA A 60 -16.13 -19.58 1.35
C ALA A 60 -17.32 -18.77 1.87
N LYS A 61 -17.59 -17.58 1.32
CA LYS A 61 -18.77 -16.77 1.68
C LYS A 61 -20.09 -17.46 1.37
N GLN A 62 -20.18 -18.17 0.24
CA GLN A 62 -21.34 -19.00 -0.11
C GLN A 62 -21.53 -20.13 0.91
N ARG A 63 -20.45 -20.83 1.31
CA ARG A 63 -20.50 -21.87 2.36
C ARG A 63 -20.91 -21.32 3.72
N TRP A 64 -20.48 -20.11 4.06
CA TRP A 64 -20.80 -19.45 5.32
C TRP A 64 -22.16 -18.73 5.32
N GLY A 65 -22.92 -18.78 4.22
CA GLY A 65 -24.24 -18.14 4.13
C GLY A 65 -24.20 -16.61 4.20
N LEU A 66 -23.03 -15.98 3.99
CA LEU A 66 -22.86 -14.52 4.04
C LEU A 66 -23.33 -13.81 2.77
N VAL A 67 -23.66 -14.59 1.73
CA VAL A 67 -24.20 -14.11 0.45
C VAL A 67 -25.37 -15.04 0.10
N SER A 68 -26.57 -14.49 -0.03
CA SER A 68 -27.73 -15.20 -0.58
C SER A 68 -27.51 -15.45 -2.08
N ALA A 69 -27.79 -16.67 -2.53
CA ALA A 69 -27.64 -17.10 -3.92
C ALA A 69 -28.43 -16.22 -4.91
#